data_AF-A0A7J7UEU9-F1
#
_entry.id   AF-A0A7J7UEU9-F1
#
_cell.length_a   1.000
_cell.length_b   1.000
_cell.length_c   1.000
_cell.angle_alpha   90.00
_cell.angle_beta   90.00
_cell.angle_gamma   90.00
#
_symmetry.space_group_name_H-M   'P 1'
#
loop_
_entity.id
_entity.type
_entity.pdbx_description
1 polymer ?
#
loop_
_entity_poly.entity_id
_entity_poly.type
_entity_poly.pdbx_seq_one_letter_code
_entity_poly.pdbx_strand_id
1 'polypeptide(L)'
;MAASAVCRAAGAGARVLLRARRSPAALLQPPALRSTATFAQALQRVPETQVSQLDNGLRVASEQTSQPTCTVGVWIDVGSRYENEKNNGAGYFVEHLAFKGTKNRPGNALEKEVESMGAHLSAYTTREHTAYYIKALSQDLPKAVELLADIVQNCSLEDSQIEKERDVILRELQESDASLRDVAFDYLHATAFQGTPLAQPVEGPSDNVRKLSRADLTEFLGQHYKAPRMVLAAAGGVEHRQLLDLAQKHFSGISGTYAEDAVPTLAPCRFTGSQISHRDDALPLAHVAIAVEGPGWANPDNVALQVANAMIGHYDCTYGGGVHLSSPLASVAVANKLCQSFQTFNICYAETGLLGAHFVCDRMSIDDMVFFLQGQWMRLCTSATESDVRRGRNLLRNALVSHLDGTTPVCEDIGRSLLTYGRRIPLAEWESRIATVREVCSKYFYDQCPAVAAVGPIEQLPDYNRTRSGMFWLRF
;
A
#
# COMPACT_ATOMS: atom_id res chain seq x y z
N MET A 1 -50.11 -46.05 32.65
CA MET A 1 -50.44 -46.73 33.93
C MET A 1 -49.17 -47.40 34.43
N ALA A 2 -48.44 -46.75 35.33
CA ALA A 2 -48.40 -47.00 36.79
C ALA A 2 -47.49 -48.22 37.11
N ALA A 3 -46.27 -47.99 37.64
CA ALA A 3 -45.91 -47.94 39.08
C ALA A 3 -45.85 -49.37 39.69
N SER A 4 -44.97 -49.79 40.60
CA SER A 4 -44.05 -49.20 41.59
C SER A 4 -43.11 -50.32 42.09
N ALA A 5 -41.81 -50.11 42.35
CA ALA A 5 -41.17 -49.76 43.64
C ALA A 5 -41.02 -50.88 44.70
N VAL A 6 -39.94 -50.78 45.50
CA VAL A 6 -39.73 -51.09 46.96
C VAL A 6 -38.25 -51.53 47.17
N CYS A 7 -37.31 -50.73 47.74
CA CYS A 7 -37.02 -50.38 49.17
C CYS A 7 -36.66 -51.60 50.07
N ARG A 8 -35.71 -51.62 51.05
CA ARG A 8 -34.93 -50.63 51.82
C ARG A 8 -33.95 -51.35 52.79
N ALA A 9 -32.83 -50.68 53.16
CA ALA A 9 -32.18 -50.55 54.50
C ALA A 9 -31.61 -51.79 55.26
N ALA A 10 -30.65 -51.74 56.22
CA ALA A 10 -29.64 -50.80 56.75
C ALA A 10 -28.76 -51.48 57.85
N GLY A 11 -27.60 -50.90 58.22
CA GLY A 11 -26.89 -51.03 59.53
C GLY A 11 -25.78 -52.11 59.61
N ALA A 12 -24.46 -51.89 59.82
CA ALA A 12 -23.64 -51.10 60.76
C ALA A 12 -22.93 -51.99 61.84
N GLY A 13 -21.58 -52.01 61.84
CA GLY A 13 -20.73 -52.66 62.86
C GLY A 13 -19.22 -52.51 62.59
N ALA A 14 -18.47 -51.97 63.58
CA ALA A 14 -17.04 -51.59 63.56
C ALA A 14 -16.06 -52.80 63.66
N ARG A 15 -14.72 -52.77 63.54
CA ARG A 15 -13.69 -51.81 64.02
C ARG A 15 -12.25 -52.29 63.62
N VAL A 16 -11.28 -51.36 63.59
CA VAL A 16 -9.79 -51.48 63.83
C VAL A 16 -8.78 -51.65 62.66
N LEU A 17 -8.15 -50.51 62.34
CA LEU A 17 -6.72 -50.15 62.13
C LEU A 17 -5.75 -51.04 61.32
N LEU A 18 -5.15 -50.46 60.27
CA LEU A 18 -3.71 -50.09 60.23
C LEU A 18 -3.37 -49.28 58.96
N ARG A 19 -2.64 -48.17 59.15
CA ARG A 19 -2.15 -47.23 58.14
C ARG A 19 -1.00 -47.84 57.33
N ALA A 20 -1.04 -47.73 56.01
CA ALA A 20 0.15 -47.73 55.16
C ALA A 20 -0.02 -46.74 53.99
N ARG A 21 1.08 -46.03 53.70
CA ARG A 21 1.26 -44.85 52.85
C ARG A 21 0.61 -44.95 51.46
N ARG A 22 -0.17 -43.93 51.07
CA ARG A 22 -0.53 -43.65 49.66
C ARG A 22 0.23 -42.41 49.18
N SER A 23 0.94 -42.57 48.08
CA SER A 23 1.58 -41.52 47.29
C SER A 23 0.59 -40.41 46.95
N PRO A 24 1.01 -39.12 46.95
CA PRO A 24 0.09 -38.04 46.59
C PRO A 24 -0.26 -38.15 45.10
N ALA A 25 -1.56 -38.14 44.83
CA ALA A 25 -2.12 -38.07 43.49
C ALA A 25 -1.51 -36.86 42.77
N ALA A 26 -1.01 -37.09 41.54
CA ALA A 26 -0.65 -36.03 40.63
C ALA A 26 -1.90 -35.19 40.35
N LEU A 27 -1.97 -34.02 41.00
CA LEU A 27 -2.93 -32.97 40.67
C LEU A 27 -2.63 -32.54 39.24
N LEU A 28 -3.50 -32.93 38.31
CA LEU A 28 -3.62 -32.32 36.99
C LEU A 28 -3.82 -30.83 37.21
N GLN A 29 -2.74 -30.06 37.04
CA GLN A 29 -2.84 -28.61 36.96
C GLN A 29 -3.69 -28.28 35.72
N PRO A 30 -4.74 -27.45 35.84
CA PRO A 30 -5.37 -26.90 34.65
C PRO A 30 -4.31 -26.16 33.83
N PRO A 31 -4.38 -26.19 32.48
CA PRO A 31 -3.42 -25.44 31.68
C PRO A 31 -3.48 -23.99 32.17
N ALA A 32 -2.34 -23.49 32.64
CA ALA A 32 -2.21 -22.10 33.02
C ALA A 32 -2.81 -21.28 31.88
N LEU A 33 -3.89 -20.54 32.17
CA LEU A 33 -4.42 -19.51 31.29
C LEU A 33 -3.22 -18.65 30.90
N ARG A 34 -2.70 -18.85 29.69
CA ARG A 34 -1.66 -17.98 29.13
C ARG A 34 -2.26 -16.59 29.23
N SER A 35 -1.72 -15.74 30.09
CA SER A 35 -2.06 -14.32 30.09
C SER A 35 -1.94 -13.86 28.64
N THR A 36 -3.04 -13.39 28.06
CA THR A 36 -3.02 -12.86 26.70
C THR A 36 -1.94 -11.79 26.66
N ALA A 37 -0.92 -12.00 25.80
CA ALA A 37 0.16 -11.04 25.65
C ALA A 37 -0.45 -9.68 25.30
N THR A 38 0.00 -8.61 25.95
CA THR A 38 -0.48 -7.27 25.59
C THR A 38 -0.05 -6.94 24.17
N PHE A 39 -0.78 -6.06 23.50
CA PHE A 39 -0.41 -5.61 22.14
C PHE A 39 1.05 -5.16 22.07
N ALA A 40 1.50 -4.35 23.04
CA ALA A 40 2.89 -3.90 23.13
C ALA A 40 3.91 -5.05 23.26
N GLN A 41 3.59 -6.09 24.06
CA GLN A 41 4.44 -7.27 24.16
C GLN A 41 4.46 -8.10 22.87
N ALA A 42 3.33 -8.15 22.15
CA ALA A 42 3.27 -8.82 20.84
C ALA A 42 4.13 -8.09 19.80
N LEU A 43 4.13 -6.75 19.80
CA LEU A 43 4.97 -5.94 18.92
C LEU A 43 6.46 -6.16 19.15
N GLN A 44 6.88 -6.32 20.41
CA GLN A 44 8.29 -6.63 20.75
C GLN A 44 8.74 -8.03 20.31
N ARG A 45 7.80 -8.93 19.98
CA ARG A 45 8.09 -10.28 19.48
C ARG A 45 8.16 -10.36 17.97
N VAL A 46 7.82 -9.29 17.26
CA VAL A 46 7.99 -9.23 15.80
C VAL A 46 9.49 -9.35 15.51
N PRO A 47 9.92 -10.26 14.62
CA PRO A 47 11.32 -10.41 14.29
C PRO A 47 11.93 -9.09 13.82
N GLU A 48 13.16 -8.80 14.28
CA GLU A 48 13.87 -7.61 13.84
C GLU A 48 14.21 -7.74 12.35
N THR A 49 13.96 -6.67 11.59
CA THR A 49 14.40 -6.58 10.20
C THR A 49 15.90 -6.31 10.16
N GLN A 50 16.65 -7.26 9.62
CA GLN A 50 18.09 -7.12 9.43
C GLN A 50 18.36 -6.38 8.12
N VAL A 51 19.27 -5.40 8.16
CA VAL A 51 19.64 -4.58 7.00
C VAL A 51 21.16 -4.56 6.87
N SER A 52 21.65 -4.90 5.68
CA SER A 52 23.06 -4.84 5.28
C SER A 52 23.18 -4.05 3.97
N GLN A 53 24.40 -3.67 3.61
CA GLN A 53 24.69 -2.97 2.37
C GLN A 53 25.90 -3.60 1.68
N LEU A 54 25.83 -3.77 0.36
CA LEU A 54 26.96 -4.22 -0.46
C LEU A 54 27.88 -3.04 -0.82
N ASP A 55 29.10 -3.35 -1.24
CA ASP A 55 30.10 -2.34 -1.64
C ASP A 55 29.63 -1.42 -2.78
N ASN A 56 28.75 -1.92 -3.66
CA ASN A 56 28.18 -1.14 -4.78
C ASN A 56 26.99 -0.25 -4.37
N GLY A 57 26.64 -0.21 -3.08
CA GLY A 57 25.57 0.61 -2.53
C GLY A 57 24.20 -0.08 -2.45
N LEU A 58 24.04 -1.28 -3.02
CA LEU A 58 22.80 -2.07 -2.92
C LEU A 58 22.48 -2.38 -1.46
N ARG A 59 21.26 -2.08 -1.03
CA ARG A 59 20.76 -2.43 0.30
C ARG A 59 20.10 -3.81 0.26
N VAL A 60 20.42 -4.64 1.25
CA VAL A 60 19.88 -5.99 1.40
C VAL A 60 19.18 -6.08 2.74
N ALA A 61 17.90 -6.44 2.75
CA ALA A 61 17.12 -6.50 3.98
C ALA A 61 16.27 -7.76 4.07
N SER A 62 16.13 -8.29 5.28
CA SER A 62 15.30 -9.47 5.48
C SER A 62 14.59 -9.51 6.82
N GLU A 63 13.40 -10.11 6.82
CA GLU A 63 12.70 -10.54 8.03
C GLU A 63 12.55 -12.07 8.03
N GLN A 64 13.29 -12.71 8.94
CA GLN A 64 13.32 -14.16 9.08
C GLN A 64 12.13 -14.65 9.91
N THR A 65 11.40 -15.62 9.38
CA THR A 65 10.29 -16.31 10.03
C THR A 65 10.42 -17.82 9.83
N SER A 66 9.57 -18.62 10.49
CA SER A 66 9.57 -20.09 10.35
C SER A 66 8.70 -20.60 9.20
N GLN A 67 8.37 -19.75 8.21
CA GLN A 67 7.49 -20.13 7.11
C GLN A 67 8.22 -21.02 6.09
N PRO A 68 7.55 -22.03 5.51
CA PRO A 68 8.12 -22.87 4.45
C PRO A 68 8.19 -22.16 3.09
N THR A 69 7.60 -20.97 2.99
CA THR A 69 7.62 -20.10 1.82
C THR A 69 8.33 -18.79 2.14
N CYS A 70 8.77 -18.11 1.09
CA CYS A 70 9.34 -16.77 1.16
C CYS A 70 8.85 -15.91 0.00
N THR A 71 8.89 -14.58 0.20
CA THR A 71 8.83 -13.60 -0.87
C THR A 71 10.17 -12.89 -0.91
N VAL A 72 10.80 -12.82 -2.08
CA VAL A 72 12.02 -12.03 -2.32
C VAL A 72 11.78 -11.09 -3.49
N GLY A 73 12.29 -9.88 -3.42
CA GLY A 73 12.09 -8.91 -4.49
C GLY A 73 13.09 -7.76 -4.47
N VAL A 74 13.17 -7.08 -5.62
CA VAL A 74 13.97 -5.87 -5.81
C VAL A 74 13.00 -4.70 -5.92
N TRP A 75 13.10 -3.78 -4.97
CA TRP A 75 12.44 -2.48 -5.04
C TRP A 75 13.45 -1.46 -5.56
N ILE A 76 13.05 -0.74 -6.59
CA ILE A 76 13.86 0.26 -7.27
C ILE A 76 13.16 1.59 -7.05
N ASP A 77 13.89 2.58 -6.53
CA ASP A 77 13.43 3.96 -6.46
C ASP A 77 13.46 4.54 -7.87
N VAL A 78 12.51 4.16 -8.71
CA VAL A 78 12.27 4.68 -10.07
C VAL A 78 10.79 4.49 -10.37
N GLY A 79 10.21 5.40 -11.13
CA GLY A 79 8.80 5.39 -11.53
C GLY A 79 8.56 6.54 -12.51
N SER A 80 7.31 6.78 -12.89
CA SER A 80 7.00 7.81 -13.91
C SER A 80 7.40 9.23 -13.52
N ARG A 81 7.59 9.55 -12.22
CA ARG A 81 8.14 10.85 -11.75
C ARG A 81 9.57 11.10 -12.26
N TYR A 82 10.31 10.04 -12.58
CA TYR A 82 11.68 10.13 -13.10
C TYR A 82 11.73 10.19 -14.63
N GLU A 83 10.59 10.10 -15.28
CA GLU A 83 10.44 10.26 -16.72
C GLU A 83 10.26 11.74 -17.08
N ASN A 84 10.32 12.02 -18.38
CA ASN A 84 10.02 13.30 -18.99
C ASN A 84 8.93 13.11 -20.04
N GLU A 85 8.41 14.21 -20.59
CA GLU A 85 7.32 14.17 -21.57
C GLU A 85 7.59 13.29 -22.80
N LYS A 86 8.86 13.07 -23.18
CA LYS A 86 9.23 12.26 -24.34
C LYS A 86 9.30 10.76 -24.03
N ASN A 87 9.78 10.40 -22.84
CA ASN A 87 9.95 9.00 -22.43
C ASN A 87 8.91 8.52 -21.40
N ASN A 88 7.88 9.33 -21.11
CA ASN A 88 6.81 8.91 -20.21
C ASN A 88 6.12 7.63 -20.71
N GLY A 89 6.04 6.63 -19.84
CA GLY A 89 5.63 5.26 -20.13
C GLY A 89 6.78 4.26 -20.27
N ALA A 90 8.05 4.70 -20.26
CA ALA A 90 9.21 3.81 -20.41
C ALA A 90 9.35 2.79 -19.27
N GLY A 91 9.13 3.19 -18.01
CA GLY A 91 9.18 2.31 -16.85
C GLY A 91 8.10 1.22 -16.91
N TYR A 92 6.88 1.60 -17.27
CA TYR A 92 5.79 0.66 -17.49
C TYR A 92 6.06 -0.29 -18.67
N PHE A 93 6.62 0.22 -19.78
CA PHE A 93 7.03 -0.62 -20.91
C PHE A 93 8.11 -1.64 -20.51
N VAL A 94 9.11 -1.19 -19.73
CA VAL A 94 10.16 -2.07 -19.20
C VAL A 94 9.57 -3.15 -18.30
N GLU A 95 8.57 -2.83 -17.48
CA GLU A 95 7.86 -3.80 -16.65
C GLU A 95 7.26 -4.95 -17.48
N HIS A 96 6.55 -4.64 -18.57
CA HIS A 96 5.99 -5.64 -19.47
C HIS A 96 7.06 -6.54 -20.09
N LEU A 97 8.18 -5.94 -20.49
CA LEU A 97 9.29 -6.64 -21.14
C LEU A 97 10.16 -7.42 -20.16
N ALA A 98 10.16 -7.07 -18.87
CA ALA A 98 10.98 -7.71 -17.84
C ALA A 98 10.74 -9.23 -17.76
N PHE A 99 9.55 -9.68 -18.16
CA PHE A 99 9.16 -11.09 -18.14
C PHE A 99 9.32 -11.81 -19.49
N LYS A 100 9.57 -11.08 -20.58
CA LYS A 100 9.63 -11.64 -21.96
C LYS A 100 10.99 -12.17 -22.37
N GLY A 101 11.83 -12.47 -21.37
CA GLY A 101 13.10 -13.16 -21.52
C GLY A 101 14.30 -12.27 -21.26
N THR A 102 15.38 -12.93 -20.84
CA THR A 102 16.69 -12.32 -20.58
C THR A 102 17.70 -12.86 -21.60
N LYS A 103 18.89 -12.27 -21.64
CA LYS A 103 19.98 -12.76 -22.49
C LYS A 103 20.41 -14.19 -22.12
N ASN A 104 20.31 -14.53 -20.82
CA ASN A 104 20.66 -15.85 -20.32
C ASN A 104 19.50 -16.85 -20.44
N ARG A 105 18.26 -16.37 -20.51
CA ARG A 105 17.02 -17.15 -20.57
C ARG A 105 16.11 -16.61 -21.67
N PRO A 106 16.40 -16.94 -22.94
CA PRO A 106 15.68 -16.37 -24.07
C PRO A 106 14.23 -16.88 -24.15
N GLY A 107 13.34 -16.02 -24.64
CA GLY A 107 11.93 -16.33 -24.85
C GLY A 107 11.22 -16.77 -23.57
N ASN A 108 10.50 -17.89 -23.64
CA ASN A 108 9.73 -18.42 -22.51
C ASN A 108 10.54 -19.26 -21.51
N ALA A 109 11.88 -19.29 -21.63
CA ALA A 109 12.71 -20.05 -20.70
C ALA A 109 12.58 -19.52 -19.26
N LEU A 110 12.49 -18.19 -19.10
CA LEU A 110 12.30 -17.54 -17.80
C LEU A 110 10.96 -17.96 -17.16
N GLU A 111 9.86 -17.79 -17.90
CA GLU A 111 8.51 -18.14 -17.43
C GLU A 111 8.43 -19.64 -17.06
N LYS A 112 8.95 -20.53 -17.91
CA LYS A 112 8.99 -21.98 -17.64
C LYS A 112 9.78 -22.33 -16.38
N GLU A 113 10.91 -21.67 -16.14
CA GLU A 113 11.73 -21.95 -14.97
C GLU A 113 11.00 -21.52 -13.68
N VAL A 114 10.36 -20.34 -13.68
CA VAL A 114 9.52 -19.85 -12.59
C VAL A 114 8.33 -20.79 -12.33
N GLU A 115 7.61 -21.18 -13.38
CA GLU A 115 6.44 -22.06 -13.27
C GLU A 115 6.82 -23.48 -12.83
N SER A 116 7.96 -24.01 -13.31
CA SER A 116 8.41 -25.37 -12.98
C SER A 116 8.73 -25.56 -11.49
N MET A 117 9.14 -24.48 -10.81
CA MET A 117 9.36 -24.47 -9.36
C MET A 117 8.11 -24.07 -8.56
N GLY A 118 6.97 -23.86 -9.24
CA GLY A 118 5.71 -23.45 -8.62
C GLY A 118 5.77 -22.04 -8.01
N ALA A 119 6.70 -21.20 -8.48
CA ALA A 119 6.84 -19.85 -8.00
C ALA A 119 5.92 -18.88 -8.75
N HIS A 120 5.65 -17.75 -8.11
CA HIS A 120 4.87 -16.67 -8.69
C HIS A 120 5.74 -15.42 -8.79
N LEU A 121 6.05 -15.00 -10.01
CA LEU A 121 6.74 -13.76 -10.32
C LEU A 121 5.71 -12.66 -10.61
N SER A 122 5.94 -11.46 -10.10
CA SER A 122 5.09 -10.29 -10.36
C SER A 122 5.94 -9.03 -10.35
N ALA A 123 5.41 -7.98 -10.98
CA ALA A 123 5.91 -6.63 -10.85
C ALA A 123 4.76 -5.65 -10.71
N TYR A 124 5.11 -4.43 -10.33
CA TYR A 124 4.28 -3.25 -10.50
C TYR A 124 5.18 -2.02 -10.58
N THR A 125 4.72 -1.01 -11.31
CA THR A 125 5.33 0.32 -11.37
C THR A 125 4.36 1.35 -10.81
N THR A 126 4.89 2.31 -10.07
CA THR A 126 4.17 3.47 -9.55
C THR A 126 4.84 4.75 -10.01
N ARG A 127 4.37 5.90 -9.54
CA ARG A 127 5.00 7.19 -9.84
C ARG A 127 6.42 7.32 -9.28
N GLU A 128 6.77 6.64 -8.18
CA GLU A 128 8.12 6.77 -7.57
C GLU A 128 8.89 5.45 -7.41
N HIS A 129 8.21 4.31 -7.48
CA HIS A 129 8.81 3.01 -7.21
C HIS A 129 8.39 1.96 -8.24
N THR A 130 9.33 1.08 -8.59
CA THR A 130 9.09 -0.15 -9.36
C THR A 130 9.54 -1.33 -8.51
N ALA A 131 8.73 -2.39 -8.48
CA ALA A 131 9.05 -3.59 -7.72
C ALA A 131 8.99 -4.82 -8.62
N TYR A 132 9.98 -5.72 -8.49
CA TYR A 132 9.96 -7.06 -9.07
C TYR A 132 10.11 -8.06 -7.93
N TYR A 133 9.16 -8.98 -7.76
CA TYR A 133 9.23 -9.94 -6.66
C TYR A 133 8.75 -11.34 -7.04
N ILE A 134 9.30 -12.33 -6.37
CA ILE A 134 8.99 -13.75 -6.52
C ILE A 134 8.50 -14.31 -5.18
N LYS A 135 7.37 -15.00 -5.22
CA LYS A 135 6.87 -15.84 -4.13
C LYS A 135 7.28 -17.28 -4.45
N ALA A 136 8.03 -17.92 -3.56
CA ALA A 136 8.55 -19.27 -3.76
C ALA A 136 8.61 -20.06 -2.45
N LEU A 137 8.94 -21.35 -2.54
CA LEU A 137 9.34 -22.14 -1.38
C LEU A 137 10.69 -21.61 -0.87
N SER A 138 10.89 -21.66 0.45
CA SER A 138 12.12 -21.15 1.09
C SER A 138 13.38 -21.85 0.57
N GLN A 139 13.28 -23.12 0.19
CA GLN A 139 14.38 -23.89 -0.40
C GLN A 139 14.84 -23.36 -1.77
N ASP A 140 13.92 -22.73 -2.51
CA ASP A 140 14.16 -22.21 -3.87
C ASP A 140 14.60 -20.74 -3.86
N LEU A 141 14.86 -20.17 -2.67
CA LEU A 141 15.40 -18.81 -2.51
C LEU A 141 16.65 -18.56 -3.37
N PRO A 142 17.67 -19.45 -3.41
CA PRO A 142 18.84 -19.24 -4.27
C PRO A 142 18.47 -19.05 -5.74
N LYS A 143 17.47 -19.81 -6.19
CA LYS A 143 17.01 -19.75 -7.58
C LYS A 143 16.21 -18.49 -7.85
N ALA A 144 15.31 -18.11 -6.94
CA ALA A 144 14.54 -16.87 -7.06
C ALA A 144 15.44 -15.63 -7.13
N VAL A 145 16.50 -15.56 -6.30
CA VAL A 145 17.46 -14.44 -6.32
C VAL A 145 18.27 -14.42 -7.63
N GLU A 146 18.66 -15.57 -8.16
CA GLU A 146 19.32 -15.68 -9.47
C GLU A 146 18.41 -15.14 -10.60
N LEU A 147 17.13 -15.53 -10.60
CA LEU A 147 16.15 -15.10 -11.59
C LEU A 147 15.91 -13.58 -11.53
N LEU A 148 15.73 -13.03 -10.33
CA LEU A 148 15.56 -11.58 -10.14
C LEU A 148 16.78 -10.80 -10.62
N ALA A 149 17.98 -11.26 -10.30
CA ALA A 149 19.21 -10.62 -10.75
C ALA A 149 19.32 -10.59 -12.27
N ASP A 150 18.89 -11.67 -12.92
CA ASP A 150 18.91 -11.79 -14.38
C ASP A 150 17.87 -10.89 -15.05
N ILE A 151 16.66 -10.80 -14.48
CA ILE A 151 15.59 -9.90 -14.94
C ILE A 151 16.05 -8.43 -14.88
N VAL A 152 16.63 -8.02 -13.74
CA VAL A 152 17.01 -6.62 -13.49
C VAL A 152 18.23 -6.19 -14.33
N GLN A 153 19.14 -7.10 -14.68
CA GLN A 153 20.40 -6.76 -15.36
C GLN A 153 20.44 -7.11 -16.85
N ASN A 154 19.80 -8.21 -17.24
CA ASN A 154 20.00 -8.83 -18.55
C ASN A 154 18.71 -8.92 -19.36
N CYS A 155 17.74 -8.03 -19.14
CA CYS A 155 16.55 -7.93 -19.98
C CYS A 155 16.95 -7.79 -21.46
N SER A 156 16.40 -8.65 -22.34
CA SER A 156 16.83 -8.76 -23.74
C SER A 156 16.43 -7.55 -24.58
N LEU A 157 15.26 -6.95 -24.26
CA LEU A 157 14.63 -5.88 -25.04
C LEU A 157 14.63 -6.19 -26.54
N GLU A 158 14.14 -7.38 -26.91
CA GLU A 158 14.09 -7.81 -28.31
C GLU A 158 13.03 -6.99 -29.07
N ASP A 159 13.39 -6.45 -30.24
CA ASP A 159 12.50 -5.60 -31.03
C ASP A 159 11.18 -6.31 -31.39
N SER A 160 11.22 -7.63 -31.60
CA SER A 160 10.02 -8.44 -31.86
C SER A 160 9.08 -8.55 -30.66
N GLN A 161 9.60 -8.48 -29.43
CA GLN A 161 8.80 -8.48 -28.20
C GLN A 161 8.30 -7.07 -27.87
N ILE A 162 9.11 -6.04 -28.14
CA ILE A 162 8.71 -4.64 -27.99
C ILE A 162 7.42 -4.37 -28.78
N GLU A 163 7.37 -4.76 -30.06
CA GLU A 163 6.17 -4.51 -30.87
C GLU A 163 4.95 -5.33 -30.40
N LYS A 164 5.15 -6.53 -29.85
CA LYS A 164 4.04 -7.33 -29.28
C LYS A 164 3.49 -6.72 -28.01
N GLU A 165 4.37 -6.36 -27.08
CA GLU A 165 3.97 -5.76 -25.81
C GLU A 165 3.39 -4.36 -26.03
N ARG A 166 3.79 -3.63 -27.08
CA ARG A 166 3.17 -2.37 -27.49
C ARG A 166 1.66 -2.53 -27.71
N ASP A 167 1.24 -3.56 -28.43
CA ASP A 167 -0.18 -3.85 -28.69
C ASP A 167 -0.91 -4.34 -27.43
N VAL A 168 -0.21 -4.97 -26.48
CA VAL A 168 -0.77 -5.34 -25.17
C VAL A 168 -1.02 -4.08 -24.35
N ILE A 169 -0.02 -3.23 -24.19
CA ILE A 169 -0.10 -1.97 -23.42
C ILE A 169 -1.18 -1.06 -24.00
N LEU A 170 -1.29 -0.93 -25.33
CA LEU A 170 -2.34 -0.13 -25.95
C LEU A 170 -3.75 -0.65 -25.68
N ARG A 171 -3.92 -1.97 -25.48
CA ARG A 171 -5.21 -2.55 -25.09
C ARG A 171 -5.48 -2.35 -23.60
N GLU A 172 -4.47 -2.51 -22.76
CA GLU A 172 -4.60 -2.24 -21.33
C GLU A 172 -4.93 -0.77 -21.03
N LEU A 173 -4.37 0.17 -21.80
CA LEU A 173 -4.77 1.58 -21.75
C LEU A 173 -6.27 1.76 -22.07
N GLN A 174 -6.80 1.04 -23.07
CA GLN A 174 -8.23 1.08 -23.39
C GLN A 174 -9.09 0.44 -22.28
N GLU A 175 -8.59 -0.60 -21.63
CA GLU A 175 -9.26 -1.23 -20.48
C GLU A 175 -9.23 -0.33 -19.25
N SER A 176 -8.13 0.39 -19.02
CA SER A 176 -7.97 1.36 -17.94
C SER A 176 -8.93 2.54 -18.09
N ASP A 177 -9.19 3.00 -19.33
CA ASP A 177 -10.20 4.03 -19.63
C ASP A 177 -11.62 3.62 -19.18
N ALA A 178 -11.90 2.32 -19.06
CA ALA A 178 -13.18 1.83 -18.54
C ALA A 178 -13.27 1.88 -17.00
N SER A 179 -12.13 1.93 -16.30
CA SER A 179 -12.05 2.08 -14.85
C SER A 179 -12.15 3.56 -14.48
N LEU A 180 -13.38 4.06 -14.32
CA LEU A 180 -13.63 5.47 -13.97
C LEU A 180 -12.95 5.91 -12.66
N ARG A 181 -12.65 4.97 -11.76
CA ARG A 181 -11.87 5.24 -10.55
C ARG A 181 -10.44 5.64 -10.91
N ASP A 182 -9.78 4.86 -11.75
CA ASP A 182 -8.37 5.08 -12.09
C ASP A 182 -8.24 6.37 -12.93
N VAL A 183 -9.16 6.57 -13.88
CA VAL A 183 -9.29 7.83 -14.63
C VAL A 183 -9.46 9.04 -13.69
N ALA A 184 -10.31 8.94 -12.67
CA ALA A 184 -10.50 10.03 -11.70
C ALA A 184 -9.23 10.31 -10.88
N PHE A 185 -8.47 9.28 -10.49
CA PHE A 185 -7.19 9.47 -9.79
C PHE A 185 -6.12 10.04 -10.71
N ASP A 186 -6.04 9.64 -11.97
CA ASP A 186 -5.07 10.21 -12.91
C ASP A 186 -5.38 11.67 -13.21
N TYR A 187 -6.66 12.03 -13.39
CA TYR A 187 -7.08 13.42 -13.48
C TYR A 187 -6.77 14.22 -12.21
N LEU A 188 -6.92 13.61 -11.02
CA LEU A 188 -6.55 14.25 -9.77
C LEU A 188 -5.05 14.57 -9.73
N HIS A 189 -4.18 13.63 -10.10
CA HIS A 189 -2.73 13.87 -10.16
C HIS A 189 -2.38 14.92 -11.23
N ALA A 190 -2.98 14.81 -12.41
CA ALA A 190 -2.73 15.72 -13.53
C ALA A 190 -3.06 17.17 -13.18
N THR A 191 -4.18 17.42 -12.50
CA THR A 191 -4.58 18.77 -12.10
C THR A 191 -3.82 19.26 -10.86
N ALA A 192 -3.63 18.38 -9.85
CA ALA A 192 -2.98 18.74 -8.59
C ALA A 192 -1.49 19.07 -8.79
N PHE A 193 -0.78 18.32 -9.63
CA PHE A 193 0.65 18.47 -9.86
C PHE A 193 0.98 19.03 -11.25
N GLN A 194 0.04 19.77 -11.85
CA GLN A 194 0.14 20.29 -13.21
C GLN A 194 1.48 20.98 -13.52
N GLY A 195 2.08 20.64 -14.65
CA GLY A 195 3.39 21.15 -15.07
C GLY A 195 4.59 20.55 -14.33
N THR A 196 4.40 19.45 -13.60
CA THR A 196 5.47 18.71 -12.91
C THR A 196 5.44 17.22 -13.32
N PRO A 197 6.53 16.45 -13.12
CA PRO A 197 6.55 15.03 -13.45
C PRO A 197 5.49 14.19 -12.72
N LEU A 198 5.03 14.59 -11.53
CA LEU A 198 3.98 13.86 -10.79
C LEU A 198 2.59 13.94 -11.45
N ALA A 199 2.37 14.88 -12.37
CA ALA A 199 1.12 14.94 -13.14
C ALA A 199 1.02 13.84 -14.20
N GLN A 200 2.14 13.20 -14.57
CA GLN A 200 2.17 12.21 -15.63
C GLN A 200 1.58 10.87 -15.14
N PRO A 201 0.77 10.19 -15.96
CA PRO A 201 0.32 8.83 -15.67
C PRO A 201 1.50 7.85 -15.72
N VAL A 202 1.32 6.67 -15.13
CA VAL A 202 2.40 5.67 -15.02
C VAL A 202 2.65 5.01 -16.38
N GLU A 203 1.58 4.74 -17.10
CA GLU A 203 1.52 4.05 -18.38
C GLU A 203 1.99 4.97 -19.54
N GLY A 204 1.89 6.28 -19.33
CA GLY A 204 2.17 7.30 -20.33
C GLY A 204 1.08 7.46 -21.40
N PRO A 205 1.14 8.54 -22.19
CA PRO A 205 0.16 8.75 -23.25
C PRO A 205 0.33 7.72 -24.37
N SER A 206 -0.79 7.31 -24.99
CA SER A 206 -0.78 6.32 -26.08
C SER A 206 0.14 6.71 -27.26
N ASP A 207 0.33 8.00 -27.51
CA ASP A 207 1.26 8.50 -28.53
C ASP A 207 2.73 8.25 -28.18
N ASN A 208 3.10 8.28 -26.91
CA ASN A 208 4.45 7.88 -26.48
C ASN A 208 4.59 6.37 -26.57
N VAL A 209 3.60 5.62 -26.10
CA VAL A 209 3.59 4.15 -26.22
C VAL A 209 3.75 3.71 -27.66
N ARG A 210 3.25 4.45 -28.67
CA ARG A 210 3.47 4.15 -30.09
C ARG A 210 4.89 4.45 -30.59
N LYS A 211 5.61 5.37 -29.94
CA LYS A 211 6.89 5.93 -30.42
C LYS A 211 8.11 5.41 -29.65
N LEU A 212 7.93 4.95 -28.41
CA LEU A 212 9.01 4.47 -27.54
C LEU A 212 9.79 3.36 -28.26
N SER A 213 11.09 3.60 -28.43
CA SER A 213 12.01 2.71 -29.11
C SER A 213 12.87 1.94 -28.12
N ARG A 214 13.51 0.87 -28.60
CA ARG A 214 14.50 0.14 -27.82
C ARG A 214 15.60 1.04 -27.25
N ALA A 215 16.04 2.05 -28.00
CA ALA A 215 17.06 2.98 -27.56
C ALA A 215 16.62 3.75 -26.30
N ASP A 216 15.38 4.26 -26.30
CA ASP A 216 14.79 4.98 -25.16
C ASP A 216 14.73 4.09 -23.92
N LEU A 217 14.32 2.83 -24.08
CA LEU A 217 14.25 1.86 -22.97
C LEU A 217 15.64 1.51 -22.43
N THR A 218 16.63 1.32 -23.31
CA THR A 218 18.00 1.05 -22.88
C THR A 218 18.64 2.24 -22.18
N GLU A 219 18.33 3.47 -22.62
CA GLU A 219 18.78 4.69 -21.95
C GLU A 219 18.13 4.82 -20.57
N PHE A 220 16.82 4.61 -20.47
CA PHE A 220 16.07 4.63 -19.21
C PHE A 220 16.64 3.62 -18.20
N LEU A 221 16.83 2.36 -18.61
CA LEU A 221 17.49 1.34 -17.77
C LEU A 221 18.91 1.76 -17.37
N GLY A 222 19.71 2.22 -18.34
CA GLY A 222 21.10 2.61 -18.11
C GLY A 222 21.26 3.79 -17.14
N GLN A 223 20.28 4.70 -17.09
CA GLN A 223 20.27 5.85 -16.21
C GLN A 223 19.72 5.53 -14.81
N HIS A 224 18.65 4.73 -14.70
CA HIS A 224 17.93 4.59 -13.44
C HIS A 224 18.19 3.29 -12.69
N TYR A 225 18.51 2.18 -13.39
CA TYR A 225 18.68 0.87 -12.76
C TYR A 225 20.10 0.72 -12.21
N LYS A 226 20.36 1.39 -11.08
CA LYS A 226 21.65 1.42 -10.38
C LYS A 226 21.55 0.90 -8.95
N ALA A 227 22.62 0.28 -8.48
CA ALA A 227 22.65 -0.38 -7.17
C ALA A 227 22.26 0.53 -5.97
N PRO A 228 22.70 1.79 -5.86
CA PRO A 228 22.31 2.69 -4.75
C PRO A 228 20.80 2.94 -4.63
N ARG A 229 20.05 2.85 -5.75
CA ARG A 229 18.60 3.06 -5.80
C ARG A 229 17.80 1.78 -5.62
N MET A 230 18.48 0.65 -5.44
CA MET A 230 17.87 -0.66 -5.31
C MET A 230 17.91 -1.15 -3.86
N VAL A 231 16.86 -1.87 -3.49
CA VAL A 231 16.76 -2.63 -2.24
C VAL A 231 16.35 -4.05 -2.60
N LEU A 232 17.19 -5.02 -2.26
CA LEU A 232 16.81 -6.44 -2.25
C LEU A 232 16.17 -6.75 -0.90
N ALA A 233 14.86 -6.99 -0.88
CA ALA A 233 14.13 -7.36 0.32
C ALA A 233 13.69 -8.82 0.27
N ALA A 234 13.68 -9.50 1.43
CA ALA A 234 13.10 -10.82 1.56
C ALA A 234 12.34 -11.01 2.89
N ALA A 235 11.24 -11.72 2.86
CA ALA A 235 10.50 -12.10 4.07
C ALA A 235 10.03 -13.56 3.97
N GLY A 236 10.09 -14.30 5.09
CA GLY A 236 9.72 -15.72 5.12
C GLY A 236 10.79 -16.59 5.76
N GLY A 237 10.88 -17.86 5.35
CA GLY A 237 11.92 -18.79 5.80
C GLY A 237 13.29 -18.50 5.19
N VAL A 238 13.82 -17.30 5.43
CA VAL A 238 15.07 -16.80 4.83
C VAL A 238 16.09 -16.49 5.91
N GLU A 239 17.35 -16.90 5.71
CA GLU A 239 18.46 -16.47 6.57
C GLU A 239 19.13 -15.24 5.95
N HIS A 240 19.33 -14.18 6.74
CA HIS A 240 19.90 -12.93 6.25
C HIS A 240 21.29 -13.11 5.62
N ARG A 241 22.13 -13.94 6.24
CA ARG A 241 23.47 -14.25 5.74
C ARG A 241 23.42 -14.93 4.37
N GLN A 242 22.51 -15.89 4.20
CA GLN A 242 22.31 -16.55 2.91
C GLN A 242 21.84 -15.54 1.85
N LEU A 243 20.90 -14.66 2.19
CA LEU A 243 20.44 -13.61 1.27
C LEU A 243 21.60 -12.67 0.87
N LEU A 244 22.44 -12.28 1.84
CA LEU A 244 23.59 -11.42 1.59
C LEU A 244 24.62 -12.09 0.68
N ASP A 245 24.92 -13.37 0.90
CA ASP A 245 25.83 -14.16 0.05
C ASP A 245 25.28 -14.27 -1.39
N LEU A 246 23.97 -14.49 -1.54
CA LEU A 246 23.30 -14.52 -2.85
C LEU A 246 23.30 -13.14 -3.52
N ALA A 247 23.07 -12.07 -2.75
CA ALA A 247 23.14 -10.69 -3.25
C ALA A 247 24.55 -10.36 -3.75
N GLN A 248 25.58 -10.69 -2.97
CA GLN A 248 26.98 -10.49 -3.37
C GLN A 248 27.30 -11.32 -4.63
N LYS A 249 26.79 -12.54 -4.75
CA LYS A 249 27.02 -13.37 -5.93
C LYS A 249 26.36 -12.82 -7.20
N HIS A 250 25.11 -12.35 -7.11
CA HIS A 250 24.29 -12.07 -8.28
C HIS A 250 24.12 -10.58 -8.61
N PHE A 251 24.27 -9.68 -7.63
CA PHE A 251 24.04 -8.24 -7.79
C PHE A 251 25.30 -7.37 -7.68
N SER A 252 26.48 -7.94 -7.34
CA SER A 252 27.72 -7.15 -7.26
C SER A 252 28.14 -6.52 -8.58
N GLY A 253 27.71 -7.08 -9.72
CA GLY A 253 28.00 -6.55 -11.04
C GLY A 253 27.19 -5.30 -11.42
N ILE A 254 26.16 -4.93 -10.65
CA ILE A 254 25.36 -3.75 -10.93
C ILE A 254 26.18 -2.50 -10.69
N SER A 255 26.20 -1.63 -11.71
CA SER A 255 26.83 -0.31 -11.63
C SER A 255 26.22 0.51 -10.49
N GLY A 256 27.08 0.94 -9.57
CA GLY A 256 26.73 1.93 -8.54
C GLY A 256 27.11 3.36 -8.91
N THR A 257 27.75 3.56 -10.07
CA THR A 257 28.27 4.84 -10.51
C THR A 257 27.28 5.60 -11.39
N TYR A 258 27.16 6.89 -11.11
CA TYR A 258 26.49 7.87 -11.95
C TYR A 258 27.55 8.69 -12.70
N ALA A 259 27.19 9.27 -13.84
CA ALA A 259 28.12 10.09 -14.63
C ALA A 259 28.69 11.29 -13.84
N GLU A 260 27.96 11.77 -12.84
CA GLU A 260 28.36 12.85 -11.93
C GLU A 260 28.63 12.36 -10.49
N ASP A 261 28.82 11.04 -10.29
CA ASP A 261 29.04 10.40 -8.98
C ASP A 261 27.97 10.69 -7.90
N ALA A 262 26.82 11.23 -8.28
CA ALA A 262 25.69 11.50 -7.39
C ALA A 262 24.38 10.94 -7.98
N VAL A 263 23.52 10.44 -7.09
CA VAL A 263 22.16 10.03 -7.46
C VAL A 263 21.37 11.29 -7.86
N PRO A 264 20.74 11.32 -9.05
CA PRO A 264 19.93 12.46 -9.48
C PRO A 264 18.86 12.80 -8.43
N THR A 265 18.87 14.04 -7.94
CA THR A 265 17.86 14.53 -7.02
C THR A 265 16.68 15.07 -7.81
N LEU A 266 15.46 14.71 -7.39
CA LEU A 266 14.25 15.20 -8.05
C LEU A 266 13.96 16.63 -7.64
N ALA A 267 13.44 17.41 -8.60
CA ALA A 267 12.90 18.72 -8.30
C ALA A 267 11.59 18.58 -7.48
N PRO A 268 11.33 19.51 -6.55
CA PRO A 268 10.05 19.59 -5.86
C PRO A 268 8.89 19.73 -6.83
N CYS A 269 7.83 18.97 -6.58
CA CYS A 269 6.60 19.03 -7.36
C CYS A 269 5.61 19.97 -6.67
N ARG A 270 5.28 21.08 -7.35
CA ARG A 270 4.30 22.07 -6.86
C ARG A 270 2.89 21.51 -6.88
N PHE A 271 2.19 21.57 -5.75
CA PHE A 271 0.75 21.36 -5.69
C PHE A 271 -0.03 22.61 -6.12
N THR A 272 -1.09 22.43 -6.89
CA THR A 272 -1.97 23.49 -7.41
C THR A 272 -3.42 23.14 -7.13
N GLY A 273 -4.06 23.89 -6.22
CA GLY A 273 -5.50 23.79 -6.00
C GLY A 273 -6.26 24.19 -7.26
N SER A 274 -6.94 23.22 -7.86
CA SER A 274 -7.53 23.33 -9.20
C SER A 274 -8.66 22.32 -9.39
N GLN A 275 -9.41 22.43 -10.48
CA GLN A 275 -10.50 21.51 -10.80
C GLN A 275 -10.44 21.06 -12.25
N ILE A 276 -10.61 19.75 -12.44
CA ILE A 276 -10.85 19.13 -13.74
C ILE A 276 -12.19 18.40 -13.71
N SER A 277 -12.97 18.54 -14.78
CA SER A 277 -14.33 18.00 -14.86
C SER A 277 -14.54 17.39 -16.24
N HIS A 278 -14.58 16.06 -16.28
CA HIS A 278 -14.90 15.28 -17.46
C HIS A 278 -16.38 14.89 -17.41
N ARG A 279 -17.24 15.77 -17.93
CA ARG A 279 -18.69 15.56 -17.92
C ARG A 279 -19.09 14.58 -19.01
N ASP A 280 -19.66 13.46 -18.59
CA ASP A 280 -20.31 12.48 -19.46
C ASP A 280 -21.63 12.04 -18.80
N ASP A 281 -22.73 12.59 -19.31
CA ASP A 281 -24.08 12.32 -18.81
C ASP A 281 -24.61 10.93 -19.21
N ALA A 282 -23.90 10.21 -20.10
CA ALA A 282 -24.25 8.84 -20.48
C ALA A 282 -23.77 7.79 -19.45
N LEU A 283 -22.78 8.14 -18.62
CA LEU A 283 -22.31 7.26 -17.55
C LEU A 283 -23.32 7.17 -16.41
N PRO A 284 -23.48 5.99 -15.77
CA PRO A 284 -24.52 5.76 -14.79
C PRO A 284 -24.27 6.46 -13.44
N LEU A 285 -23.00 6.65 -13.07
CA LEU A 285 -22.59 7.16 -11.76
C LEU A 285 -21.47 8.19 -11.92
N ALA A 286 -21.44 9.16 -11.01
CA ALA A 286 -20.37 10.14 -10.92
C ALA A 286 -19.25 9.63 -10.01
N HIS A 287 -18.01 9.75 -10.48
CA HIS A 287 -16.79 9.50 -9.72
C HIS A 287 -16.13 10.84 -9.39
N VAL A 288 -15.94 11.13 -8.12
CA VAL A 288 -15.38 12.40 -7.66
C VAL A 288 -14.27 12.14 -6.66
N ALA A 289 -13.10 12.73 -6.90
CA ALA A 289 -11.95 12.72 -6.00
C ALA A 289 -11.59 14.16 -5.62
N ILE A 290 -11.51 14.43 -4.32
CA ILE A 290 -11.14 15.74 -3.77
C ILE A 290 -9.97 15.51 -2.81
N ALA A 291 -8.89 16.25 -3.01
CA ALA A 291 -7.70 16.16 -2.17
C ALA A 291 -7.10 17.53 -1.87
N VAL A 292 -6.43 17.64 -0.73
CA VAL A 292 -5.52 18.73 -0.39
C VAL A 292 -4.08 18.22 -0.52
N GLU A 293 -3.12 19.15 -0.48
CA GLU A 293 -1.70 18.79 -0.42
C GLU A 293 -1.43 18.01 0.88
N GLY A 294 -1.05 16.75 0.73
CA GLY A 294 -0.54 15.91 1.81
C GLY A 294 0.95 16.13 2.02
N PRO A 295 1.50 15.75 3.18
CA PRO A 295 2.93 15.80 3.39
C PRO A 295 3.65 14.61 2.72
N GLY A 296 4.92 14.80 2.39
CA GLY A 296 5.77 13.70 1.90
C GLY A 296 6.06 12.63 2.95
N TRP A 297 6.56 11.47 2.52
CA TRP A 297 6.80 10.27 3.34
C TRP A 297 7.51 10.59 4.68
N ALA A 298 8.60 11.35 4.65
CA ALA A 298 9.45 11.60 5.81
C ALA A 298 8.76 12.41 6.94
N ASN A 299 7.64 13.08 6.65
CA ASN A 299 6.99 13.97 7.59
C ASN A 299 6.26 13.17 8.71
N PRO A 300 6.50 13.48 10.00
CA PRO A 300 5.84 12.81 11.12
C PRO A 300 4.32 13.01 11.16
N ASP A 301 3.80 14.07 10.55
CA ASP A 301 2.36 14.39 10.52
C ASP A 301 1.53 13.28 9.84
N ASN A 302 2.14 12.48 8.95
CA ASN A 302 1.48 11.36 8.28
C ASN A 302 0.78 10.41 9.24
N VAL A 303 1.37 10.16 10.42
CA VAL A 303 0.75 9.25 11.41
C VAL A 303 -0.59 9.82 11.90
N ALA A 304 -0.64 11.11 12.21
CA ALA A 304 -1.86 11.78 12.65
C ALA A 304 -2.89 11.87 11.50
N LEU A 305 -2.44 12.08 10.26
CA LEU A 305 -3.30 12.07 9.08
C LEU A 305 -3.91 10.68 8.79
N GLN A 306 -3.15 9.60 8.97
CA GLN A 306 -3.67 8.24 8.87
C GLN A 306 -4.73 7.96 9.94
N VAL A 307 -4.54 8.47 11.16
CA VAL A 307 -5.56 8.41 12.22
C VAL A 307 -6.80 9.22 11.83
N ALA A 308 -6.63 10.43 11.28
CA ALA A 308 -7.74 11.27 10.81
C ALA A 308 -8.54 10.59 9.69
N ASN A 309 -7.85 9.99 8.72
CA ASN A 309 -8.49 9.20 7.66
C ASN A 309 -9.20 7.98 8.24
N ALA A 310 -8.60 7.26 9.19
CA ALA A 310 -9.28 6.14 9.86
C ALA A 310 -10.53 6.58 10.66
N MET A 311 -10.59 7.83 11.14
CA MET A 311 -11.78 8.38 11.82
C MET A 311 -12.95 8.61 10.85
N ILE A 312 -12.67 9.03 9.61
CA ILE A 312 -13.67 9.17 8.53
C ILE A 312 -13.99 7.80 7.94
N GLY A 313 -12.96 7.01 7.67
CA GLY A 313 -13.01 5.65 7.15
C GLY A 313 -13.36 5.58 5.67
N HIS A 314 -14.02 4.49 5.34
CA HIS A 314 -14.57 4.17 4.03
C HIS A 314 -15.95 3.53 4.23
N TYR A 315 -16.77 3.57 3.19
CA TYR A 315 -18.11 3.04 3.16
C TYR A 315 -18.40 2.48 1.77
N ASP A 316 -19.18 1.41 1.72
CA ASP A 316 -19.76 0.87 0.51
C ASP A 316 -21.17 0.36 0.83
N CYS A 317 -22.05 0.31 -0.17
CA CYS A 317 -23.46 -0.06 -0.01
C CYS A 317 -23.64 -1.51 0.48
N THR A 318 -22.59 -2.35 0.37
CA THR A 318 -22.54 -3.71 0.91
C THR A 318 -22.31 -3.78 2.43
N TYR A 319 -21.99 -2.67 3.10
CA TYR A 319 -21.67 -2.66 4.53
C TYR A 319 -22.90 -2.88 5.40
N GLY A 320 -22.90 -3.97 6.18
CA GLY A 320 -24.02 -4.34 7.06
C GLY A 320 -24.23 -3.45 8.30
N GLY A 321 -23.36 -2.46 8.54
CA GLY A 321 -23.44 -1.59 9.72
C GLY A 321 -24.60 -0.58 9.68
N GLY A 322 -25.15 -0.31 8.50
CA GLY A 322 -26.31 0.58 8.33
C GLY A 322 -26.10 1.98 8.94
N VAL A 323 -27.16 2.54 9.54
CA VAL A 323 -27.10 3.86 10.20
C VAL A 323 -26.24 3.87 11.48
N HIS A 324 -25.87 2.69 12.01
CA HIS A 324 -25.09 2.54 13.24
C HIS A 324 -23.57 2.59 13.01
N LEU A 325 -23.14 2.87 11.77
CA LEU A 325 -21.72 3.10 11.48
C LEU A 325 -21.17 4.25 12.32
N SER A 326 -19.98 4.06 12.89
CA SER A 326 -19.38 5.02 13.81
C SER A 326 -18.89 6.30 13.13
N SER A 327 -18.59 6.25 11.83
CA SER A 327 -18.24 7.43 11.05
C SER A 327 -19.51 8.25 10.77
N PRO A 328 -19.56 9.54 11.14
CA PRO A 328 -20.73 10.37 10.83
C PRO A 328 -20.99 10.48 9.33
N LEU A 329 -19.93 10.53 8.49
CA LEU A 329 -20.09 10.55 7.04
C LEU A 329 -20.76 9.27 6.53
N ALA A 330 -20.32 8.11 7.03
CA ALA A 330 -20.91 6.83 6.66
C ALA A 330 -22.36 6.69 7.14
N SER A 331 -22.65 7.11 8.37
CA SER A 331 -24.01 7.07 8.92
C SER A 331 -24.99 7.93 8.11
N VAL A 332 -24.58 9.16 7.76
CA VAL A 332 -25.37 10.07 6.93
C VAL A 332 -25.51 9.55 5.50
N ALA A 333 -24.42 9.03 4.92
CA ALA A 333 -24.44 8.44 3.58
C ALA A 333 -25.45 7.29 3.47
N VAL A 334 -25.53 6.41 4.48
CA VAL A 334 -26.54 5.34 4.55
C VAL A 334 -27.95 5.90 4.73
N ALA A 335 -28.14 6.78 5.73
CA ALA A 335 -29.46 7.27 6.10
C ALA A 335 -30.16 8.00 4.94
N ASN A 336 -29.38 8.80 4.19
CA ASN A 336 -29.88 9.61 3.09
C ASN A 336 -29.59 9.00 1.71
N LYS A 337 -28.96 7.82 1.65
CA LYS A 337 -28.55 7.14 0.39
C LYS A 337 -27.73 8.05 -0.54
N LEU A 338 -26.76 8.76 0.03
CA LEU A 338 -26.03 9.80 -0.69
C LEU A 338 -24.99 9.26 -1.69
N CYS A 339 -24.39 8.11 -1.42
CA CYS A 339 -23.37 7.52 -2.29
C CYS A 339 -23.49 6.00 -2.33
N GLN A 340 -22.97 5.40 -3.41
CA GLN A 340 -22.73 3.97 -3.47
C GLN A 340 -21.54 3.61 -2.58
N SER A 341 -20.45 4.35 -2.70
CA SER A 341 -19.27 4.16 -1.88
C SER A 341 -18.47 5.45 -1.71
N PHE A 342 -17.68 5.51 -0.63
CA PHE A 342 -16.61 6.48 -0.48
C PHE A 342 -15.41 5.86 0.23
N GLN A 343 -14.23 6.40 -0.03
CA GLN A 343 -12.98 6.01 0.61
C GLN A 343 -12.12 7.25 0.85
N THR A 344 -11.52 7.34 2.04
CA THR A 344 -10.44 8.30 2.27
C THR A 344 -9.11 7.72 1.82
N PHE A 345 -8.21 8.58 1.39
CA PHE A 345 -6.88 8.20 0.95
C PHE A 345 -5.82 9.18 1.47
N ASN A 346 -4.62 8.66 1.67
CA ASN A 346 -3.41 9.44 1.95
C ASN A 346 -2.30 8.88 1.07
N ILE A 347 -2.15 9.47 -0.12
CA ILE A 347 -1.13 9.11 -1.09
C ILE A 347 0.10 9.96 -0.79
N CYS A 348 1.22 9.32 -0.46
CA CYS A 348 2.46 10.00 -0.11
C CYS A 348 3.49 9.86 -1.24
N TYR A 349 4.19 10.96 -1.50
CA TYR A 349 5.40 11.02 -2.34
C TYR A 349 6.59 11.48 -1.51
N ALA A 350 7.78 11.59 -2.10
CA ALA A 350 8.99 11.96 -1.35
C ALA A 350 8.82 13.28 -0.56
N GLU A 351 8.21 14.30 -1.18
CA GLU A 351 8.17 15.67 -0.63
C GLU A 351 6.73 16.21 -0.44
N THR A 352 5.78 15.69 -1.20
CA THR A 352 4.36 16.11 -1.22
C THR A 352 3.45 14.88 -1.19
N GLY A 353 2.14 15.07 -1.33
CA GLY A 353 1.16 13.99 -1.31
C GLY A 353 -0.23 14.47 -1.65
N LEU A 354 -1.17 13.53 -1.70
CA LEU A 354 -2.60 13.80 -1.85
C LEU A 354 -3.34 13.21 -0.67
N LEU A 355 -3.96 14.09 0.11
CA LEU A 355 -4.79 13.73 1.24
C LEU A 355 -6.24 14.07 0.91
N GLY A 356 -7.13 13.08 0.86
CA GLY A 356 -8.45 13.32 0.32
C GLY A 356 -9.45 12.20 0.49
N ALA A 357 -10.54 12.32 -0.27
CA ALA A 357 -11.55 11.29 -0.39
C ALA A 357 -12.00 11.14 -1.84
N HIS A 358 -12.30 9.89 -2.21
CA HIS A 358 -12.93 9.52 -3.48
C HIS A 358 -14.30 8.92 -3.16
N PHE A 359 -15.33 9.33 -3.89
CA PHE A 359 -16.67 8.78 -3.74
C PHE A 359 -17.34 8.56 -5.09
N VAL A 360 -18.26 7.60 -5.09
CA VAL A 360 -19.10 7.23 -6.23
C VAL A 360 -20.56 7.44 -5.84
N CYS A 361 -21.28 8.28 -6.56
CA CYS A 361 -22.67 8.60 -6.25
C CYS A 361 -23.52 8.84 -7.49
N ASP A 362 -24.83 8.96 -7.26
CA ASP A 362 -25.80 9.35 -8.28
C ASP A 362 -25.68 10.85 -8.60
N ARG A 363 -26.08 11.24 -9.82
CA ARG A 363 -26.02 12.61 -10.34
C ARG A 363 -26.67 13.67 -9.43
N MET A 364 -27.65 13.29 -8.61
CA MET A 364 -28.39 14.21 -7.73
C MET A 364 -27.88 14.27 -6.29
N SER A 365 -26.83 13.54 -5.94
CA SER A 365 -26.30 13.47 -4.56
C SER A 365 -24.88 14.04 -4.41
N ILE A 366 -24.32 14.66 -5.46
CA ILE A 366 -22.94 15.15 -5.48
C ILE A 366 -22.75 16.35 -4.53
N ASP A 367 -23.62 17.37 -4.61
CA ASP A 367 -23.51 18.58 -3.75
C ASP A 367 -23.61 18.21 -2.27
N ASP A 368 -24.57 17.34 -1.92
CA ASP A 368 -24.76 16.85 -0.56
C ASP A 368 -23.54 16.06 -0.07
N MET A 369 -22.98 15.17 -0.89
CA MET A 369 -21.78 14.41 -0.53
C MET A 369 -20.57 15.32 -0.29
N VAL A 370 -20.35 16.31 -1.15
CA VAL A 370 -19.27 17.30 -0.96
C VAL A 370 -19.49 18.10 0.33
N PHE A 371 -20.73 18.56 0.57
CA PHE A 371 -21.08 19.29 1.78
C PHE A 371 -20.80 18.50 3.06
N PHE A 372 -21.23 17.23 3.14
CA PHE A 372 -20.99 16.40 4.32
C PHE A 372 -19.52 16.00 4.48
N LEU A 373 -18.81 15.75 3.38
CA LEU A 373 -17.37 15.47 3.39
C LEU A 373 -16.58 16.65 3.98
N GLN A 374 -16.78 17.85 3.43
CA GLN A 374 -16.11 19.06 3.91
C GLN A 374 -16.51 19.40 5.34
N GLY A 375 -17.79 19.21 5.68
CA GLY A 375 -18.28 19.32 7.06
C GLY A 375 -17.55 18.38 8.03
N GLN A 376 -17.21 17.15 7.61
CA GLN A 376 -16.38 16.25 8.42
C GLN A 376 -14.94 16.72 8.54
N TRP A 377 -14.32 17.20 7.46
CA TRP A 377 -12.96 17.76 7.55
C TRP A 377 -12.90 18.94 8.53
N MET A 378 -13.86 19.85 8.45
CA MET A 378 -13.93 20.98 9.39
C MET A 378 -14.20 20.52 10.82
N ARG A 379 -15.08 19.53 11.02
CA ARG A 379 -15.29 18.91 12.35
C ARG A 379 -14.00 18.31 12.92
N LEU A 380 -13.16 17.68 12.10
CA LEU A 380 -11.87 17.15 12.55
C LEU A 380 -10.90 18.27 12.97
N CYS A 381 -10.92 19.40 12.27
CA CYS A 381 -10.10 20.56 12.61
C CYS A 381 -10.53 21.20 13.95
N THR A 382 -11.84 21.39 14.17
CA THR A 382 -12.33 22.18 15.33
C THR A 382 -12.73 21.32 16.54
N SER A 383 -13.29 20.13 16.30
CA SER A 383 -14.12 19.43 17.29
C SER A 383 -13.83 17.94 17.41
N ALA A 384 -12.63 17.47 17.00
CA ALA A 384 -12.26 16.06 17.14
C ALA A 384 -12.26 15.62 18.62
N THR A 385 -13.07 14.64 18.98
CA THR A 385 -13.18 14.15 20.36
C THR A 385 -12.11 13.09 20.67
N GLU A 386 -11.71 12.96 21.93
CA GLU A 386 -10.76 11.91 22.33
C GLU A 386 -11.29 10.49 22.06
N SER A 387 -12.61 10.29 22.14
CA SER A 387 -13.24 9.01 21.81
C SER A 387 -13.09 8.67 20.33
N ASP A 388 -13.26 9.64 19.43
CA ASP A 388 -13.06 9.43 17.99
C ASP A 388 -11.59 9.15 17.69
N VAL A 389 -10.65 9.90 18.29
CA VAL A 389 -9.20 9.67 18.12
C VAL A 389 -8.80 8.30 18.62
N ARG A 390 -9.33 7.86 19.77
CA ARG A 390 -9.09 6.51 20.31
C ARG A 390 -9.62 5.43 19.36
N ARG A 391 -10.80 5.65 18.76
CA ARG A 391 -11.34 4.75 17.72
C ARG A 391 -10.43 4.71 16.50
N GLY A 392 -10.05 5.86 15.95
CA GLY A 392 -9.14 5.96 14.80
C GLY A 392 -7.80 5.27 15.06
N ARG A 393 -7.22 5.45 16.24
CA ARG A 393 -5.99 4.73 16.66
C ARG A 393 -6.18 3.22 16.69
N ASN A 394 -7.31 2.73 17.21
CA ASN A 394 -7.58 1.29 17.23
C ASN A 394 -7.79 0.72 15.82
N LEU A 395 -8.47 1.45 14.94
CA LEU A 395 -8.63 1.09 13.53
C LEU A 395 -7.28 1.03 12.83
N LEU A 396 -6.44 2.05 12.99
CA LEU A 396 -5.11 2.08 12.40
C LEU A 396 -4.21 0.96 12.92
N ARG A 397 -4.21 0.67 14.23
CA ARG A 397 -3.47 -0.45 14.81
C ARG A 397 -3.87 -1.78 14.18
N ASN A 398 -5.17 -2.04 14.05
CA ASN A 398 -5.67 -3.25 13.41
C ASN A 398 -5.26 -3.29 11.94
N ALA A 399 -5.44 -2.20 11.20
CA ALA A 399 -5.07 -2.11 9.79
C ALA A 399 -3.57 -2.38 9.57
N LEU A 400 -2.68 -1.79 10.37
CA LEU A 400 -1.24 -1.99 10.26
C LEU A 400 -0.84 -3.45 10.50
N VAL A 401 -1.39 -4.11 11.52
CA VAL A 401 -1.06 -5.51 11.79
C VAL A 401 -1.67 -6.45 10.75
N SER A 402 -2.91 -6.21 10.34
CA SER A 402 -3.56 -6.99 9.29
C SER A 402 -2.87 -6.81 7.93
N HIS A 403 -2.33 -5.64 7.65
CA HIS A 403 -1.56 -5.41 6.42
C HIS A 403 -0.24 -6.19 6.42
N LEU A 404 0.41 -6.35 7.58
CA LEU A 404 1.66 -7.09 7.70
C LEU A 404 1.47 -8.61 7.87
N ASP A 405 0.30 -9.14 7.53
CA ASP A 405 0.05 -10.57 7.54
C ASP A 405 0.46 -11.22 6.20
N GLY A 406 1.43 -12.13 6.26
CA GLY A 406 1.98 -12.84 5.10
C GLY A 406 3.34 -12.32 4.63
N THR A 407 4.06 -13.14 3.85
CA THR A 407 5.43 -12.80 3.41
C THR A 407 5.46 -11.68 2.39
N THR A 408 4.49 -11.60 1.49
CA THR A 408 4.48 -10.59 0.41
C THR A 408 4.28 -9.17 0.96
N PRO A 409 3.27 -8.89 1.81
CA PRO A 409 3.11 -7.54 2.36
C PRO A 409 4.28 -7.12 3.27
N VAL A 410 4.86 -8.06 4.04
CA VAL A 410 6.06 -7.77 4.84
C VAL A 410 7.25 -7.43 3.95
N CYS A 411 7.47 -8.18 2.88
CA CYS A 411 8.57 -7.93 1.94
C CYS A 411 8.41 -6.57 1.23
N GLU A 412 7.19 -6.25 0.80
CA GLU A 412 6.85 -4.95 0.24
C GLU A 412 7.05 -3.81 1.24
N ASP A 413 6.60 -3.98 2.48
CA ASP A 413 6.78 -2.98 3.52
C ASP A 413 8.27 -2.74 3.83
N ILE A 414 9.11 -3.78 3.81
CA ILE A 414 10.57 -3.66 3.94
C ILE A 414 11.15 -2.86 2.77
N GLY A 415 10.86 -3.27 1.53
CA GLY A 415 11.38 -2.62 0.33
C GLY A 415 10.99 -1.14 0.27
N ARG A 416 9.68 -0.86 0.37
CA ARG A 416 9.15 0.51 0.35
C ARG A 416 9.64 1.36 1.52
N SER A 417 9.72 0.81 2.74
CA SER A 417 10.20 1.58 3.90
C SER A 417 11.69 1.95 3.77
N LEU A 418 12.50 1.06 3.20
CA LEU A 418 13.92 1.37 2.97
C LEU A 418 14.11 2.41 1.87
N LEU A 419 13.31 2.37 0.80
CA LEU A 419 13.36 3.42 -0.22
C LEU A 419 12.90 4.78 0.33
N THR A 420 11.80 4.82 1.07
CA THR A 420 11.16 6.07 1.51
C THR A 420 11.78 6.68 2.78
N TYR A 421 12.02 5.86 3.81
CA TYR A 421 12.53 6.33 5.11
C TYR A 421 14.02 6.04 5.33
N GLY A 422 14.66 5.25 4.47
CA GLY A 422 16.01 4.74 4.67
C GLY A 422 16.12 3.66 5.77
N ARG A 423 15.01 3.32 6.43
CA ARG A 423 14.92 2.32 7.50
C ARG A 423 13.51 1.77 7.61
N ARG A 424 13.36 0.58 8.19
CA ARG A 424 12.03 0.09 8.57
C ARG A 424 11.60 0.68 9.90
N ILE A 425 10.43 1.32 9.93
CA ILE A 425 9.87 1.88 11.17
C ILE A 425 9.20 0.73 11.94
N PRO A 426 9.67 0.38 13.16
CA PRO A 426 9.06 -0.68 13.93
C PRO A 426 7.65 -0.29 14.38
N LEU A 427 6.76 -1.28 14.49
CA LEU A 427 5.36 -1.06 14.88
C LEU A 427 5.20 -0.33 16.23
N ALA A 428 6.11 -0.55 17.17
CA ALA A 428 6.12 0.16 18.45
C ALA A 428 6.39 1.67 18.27
N GLU A 429 7.22 2.05 17.30
CA GLU A 429 7.50 3.46 17.00
C GLU A 429 6.30 4.12 16.31
N TRP A 430 5.63 3.41 15.38
CA TRP A 430 4.36 3.87 14.78
C TRP A 430 3.33 4.24 15.84
N GLU A 431 3.23 3.43 16.89
CA GLU A 431 2.32 3.67 18.00
C GLU A 431 2.68 4.92 18.83
N SER A 432 3.98 5.21 18.98
CA SER A 432 4.47 6.35 19.75
C SER A 432 4.31 7.70 19.04
N ARG A 433 4.26 7.70 17.70
CA ARG A 433 4.27 8.89 16.84
C ARG A 433 2.90 9.58 16.68
N ILE A 434 1.86 9.12 17.36
CA ILE A 434 0.50 9.67 17.20
C ILE A 434 0.44 11.06 17.86
N ALA A 435 0.60 12.10 17.04
CA ALA A 435 0.50 13.50 17.42
C ALA A 435 -0.96 13.98 17.59
N THR A 436 -1.12 15.24 17.99
CA THR A 436 -2.43 15.89 18.16
C THR A 436 -3.15 16.06 16.82
N VAL A 437 -4.18 15.24 16.58
CA VAL A 437 -4.94 15.19 15.30
C VAL A 437 -5.52 16.55 14.90
N ARG A 438 -6.00 17.38 15.84
CA ARG A 438 -6.66 18.67 15.53
C ARG A 438 -5.73 19.66 14.85
N GLU A 439 -4.52 19.84 15.38
CA GLU A 439 -3.53 20.78 14.85
C GLU A 439 -3.08 20.36 13.46
N VAL A 440 -2.83 19.06 13.28
CA VAL A 440 -2.46 18.48 11.99
C VAL A 440 -3.59 18.63 10.97
N CYS A 441 -4.83 18.27 11.32
CA CYS A 441 -5.97 18.48 10.42
C CYS A 441 -6.15 19.95 10.05
N SER A 442 -5.97 20.88 11.01
CA SER A 442 -6.06 22.30 10.72
C SER A 442 -4.96 22.75 9.76
N LYS A 443 -3.73 22.25 9.91
CA LYS A 443 -2.61 22.56 9.01
C LYS A 443 -2.86 22.14 7.56
N TYR A 444 -3.43 20.95 7.33
CA TYR A 444 -3.57 20.39 5.97
C TYR A 444 -4.95 20.61 5.33
N PHE A 445 -6.03 20.70 6.11
CA PHE A 445 -7.38 20.89 5.57
C PHE A 445 -7.89 22.32 5.69
N TYR A 446 -7.63 23.00 6.82
CA TYR A 446 -8.27 24.29 7.10
C TYR A 446 -7.71 25.40 6.20
N ASP A 447 -8.62 26.07 5.50
CA ASP A 447 -8.34 27.15 4.55
C ASP A 447 -7.32 26.80 3.45
N GLN A 448 -7.19 25.51 3.12
CA GLN A 448 -6.35 25.06 2.01
C GLN A 448 -7.14 24.99 0.71
N CYS A 449 -6.46 25.25 -0.42
CA CYS A 449 -7.06 25.09 -1.75
C CYS A 449 -7.04 23.61 -2.15
N PRO A 450 -8.20 22.95 -2.35
CA PRO A 450 -8.20 21.55 -2.76
C PRO A 450 -7.95 21.42 -4.27
N ALA A 451 -7.50 20.24 -4.70
CA ALA A 451 -7.59 19.75 -6.06
C ALA A 451 -8.83 18.85 -6.19
N VAL A 452 -9.58 19.02 -7.27
CA VAL A 452 -10.84 18.31 -7.53
C VAL A 452 -10.79 17.67 -8.92
N ALA A 453 -11.03 16.37 -8.99
CA ALA A 453 -11.23 15.65 -10.25
C ALA A 453 -12.57 14.93 -10.23
N ALA A 454 -13.33 15.07 -11.31
CA ALA A 454 -14.64 14.47 -11.42
C ALA A 454 -14.91 13.94 -12.83
N VAL A 455 -15.53 12.76 -12.92
CA VAL A 455 -15.85 12.04 -14.15
C VAL A 455 -17.31 11.52 -14.08
N GLY A 456 -18.08 11.67 -15.16
CA GLY A 456 -19.45 11.16 -15.27
C GLY A 456 -20.53 12.25 -15.25
N PRO A 457 -21.77 11.97 -14.79
CA PRO A 457 -22.89 12.90 -14.80
C PRO A 457 -22.77 13.94 -13.66
N ILE A 458 -21.80 14.84 -13.79
CA ILE A 458 -21.31 15.74 -12.74
C ILE A 458 -21.93 17.14 -12.77
N GLU A 459 -23.14 17.29 -13.32
CA GLU A 459 -23.84 18.58 -13.42
C GLU A 459 -24.08 19.24 -12.06
N GLN A 460 -24.27 18.44 -11.00
CA GLN A 460 -24.49 18.92 -9.65
C GLN A 460 -23.18 19.10 -8.84
N LEU A 461 -22.02 18.85 -9.45
CA LEU A 461 -20.74 19.13 -8.79
C LEU A 461 -20.65 20.63 -8.47
N PRO A 462 -20.39 21.02 -7.21
CA PRO A 462 -20.24 22.43 -6.86
C PRO A 462 -19.11 23.07 -7.67
N ASP A 463 -19.26 24.37 -7.95
CA ASP A 463 -18.18 25.12 -8.56
C ASP A 463 -16.99 25.23 -7.59
N TYR A 464 -15.80 25.43 -8.14
CA TYR A 464 -14.58 25.49 -7.35
C TYR A 464 -14.65 26.53 -6.23
N ASN A 465 -15.36 27.65 -6.40
CA ASN A 465 -15.48 28.67 -5.35
C ASN A 465 -16.30 28.17 -4.17
N ARG A 466 -17.41 27.45 -4.40
CA ARG A 466 -18.18 26.82 -3.32
C ARG A 466 -17.37 25.75 -2.63
N THR A 467 -16.68 24.89 -3.39
CA THR A 467 -15.79 23.88 -2.79
C THR A 467 -14.68 24.55 -1.96
N ARG A 468 -14.01 25.58 -2.47
CA ARG A 468 -12.97 26.29 -1.71
C ARG A 468 -13.52 27.00 -0.47
N SER A 469 -14.74 27.55 -0.55
CA SER A 469 -15.43 28.18 0.58
C SER A 469 -15.81 27.16 1.66
N GLY A 470 -16.05 25.90 1.29
CA GLY A 470 -16.31 24.80 2.22
C GLY A 470 -15.08 24.35 3.04
N MET A 471 -13.88 24.82 2.70
CA MET A 471 -12.63 24.48 3.40
C MET A 471 -12.34 25.35 4.63
N PHE A 472 -13.25 26.25 5.00
CA PHE A 472 -13.22 26.98 6.28
C PHE A 472 -14.64 27.19 6.78
N TRP A 473 -14.80 27.45 8.09
CA TRP A 473 -16.09 27.82 8.69
C TRP A 473 -16.07 29.28 9.11
N LEU A 474 -17.08 30.04 8.67
CA LEU A 474 -17.35 31.40 9.13
C LEU A 474 -17.94 31.47 10.55
N ARG A 475 -18.20 30.31 11.17
CA ARG A 475 -18.90 30.20 12.47
C ARG A 475 -18.01 30.50 13.68
N PHE A 476 -16.74 30.83 13.46
CA PHE A 476 -15.75 31.14 14.50
C PHE A 476 -15.13 32.51 14.30
#